data_AF-A0A2G4T089-F1
#
_entry.id   AF-A0A2G4T089-F1
#
_cell.length_a   1.000
_cell.length_b   1.000
_cell.length_c   1.000
_cell.angle_alpha   90.00
_cell.angle_beta   90.00
_cell.angle_gamma   90.00
#
_symmetry.space_group_name_H-M   'P 1'
#
loop_
_entity.id
_entity.type
_entity.pdbx_description
1 polymer ?
#
loop_
_entity_poly.entity_id
_entity_poly.type
_entity_poly.pdbx_seq_one_letter_code
_entity_poly.pdbx_strand_id
1 'polypeptide(L)'
;MICKDCQEIGYANKSDYKCKFYKEASVDDVGTSTGIKRKQSSGVKQETQKAKRQKTAECSSSVICTSCKQTDYKSTRSSDCPKHMLSKNETFGRSLGQQFKTFTRKLSFYQCVHSSYQGALKSRIISACENTQQVVFRAQLFINQYTLSLKVHSSHIFKQNFWYSICQLVMDKWAANSAALPGGLLENWSLFRKSPHIGALFSFYDYKTAKDRFYLYQCR
;
A
#
# COMPACT_ATOMS: atom_id res chain seq x y z
N MET A 1 34.89 3.54 -27.66
CA MET A 1 34.55 3.32 -26.24
C MET A 1 34.86 1.86 -25.90
N ILE A 2 35.54 1.57 -24.78
CA ILE A 2 35.96 0.22 -24.40
C ILE A 2 35.15 -0.23 -23.19
N CYS A 3 34.64 -1.47 -23.21
CA CYS A 3 33.84 -2.03 -22.14
C CYS A 3 34.70 -2.31 -20.92
N LYS A 4 34.30 -1.79 -19.75
CA LYS A 4 35.05 -1.97 -18.50
C LYS A 4 35.07 -3.42 -18.00
N ASP A 5 34.09 -4.24 -18.40
CA ASP A 5 33.92 -5.60 -17.90
C ASP A 5 34.56 -6.67 -18.80
N CYS A 6 34.43 -6.55 -20.14
CA CYS A 6 34.98 -7.52 -21.08
C CYS A 6 36.16 -7.00 -21.92
N GLN A 7 36.51 -5.72 -21.80
CA GLN A 7 37.59 -5.04 -22.53
C GLN A 7 37.44 -5.00 -24.06
N GLU A 8 36.24 -5.29 -24.58
CA GLU A 8 35.95 -5.17 -26.02
C GLU A 8 35.54 -3.74 -26.39
N ILE A 9 35.73 -3.41 -27.68
CA ILE A 9 35.52 -2.07 -28.21
C ILE A 9 34.09 -1.97 -28.77
N GLY A 10 33.38 -0.88 -28.46
CA GLY A 10 32.06 -0.57 -29.03
C GLY A 10 30.96 -0.27 -28.02
N TYR A 11 31.15 -0.59 -26.74
CA TYR A 11 30.16 -0.42 -25.67
C TYR A 11 30.84 -0.17 -24.32
N ALA A 12 30.10 0.26 -23.29
CA ALA A 12 30.67 0.79 -22.05
C ALA A 12 30.85 -0.23 -20.91
N ASN A 13 29.93 -1.19 -20.78
CA ASN A 13 29.88 -2.13 -19.65
C ASN A 13 29.03 -3.37 -20.00
N LYS A 14 28.94 -4.32 -19.08
CA LYS A 14 28.18 -5.57 -19.21
C LYS A 14 26.65 -5.45 -19.26
N SER A 15 26.09 -4.26 -19.09
CA SER A 15 24.64 -4.04 -19.26
C SER A 15 24.24 -3.84 -20.72
N ASP A 16 25.21 -3.72 -21.62
CA ASP A 16 24.97 -3.70 -23.06
C ASP A 16 24.78 -5.13 -23.58
N TYR A 17 23.73 -5.36 -24.39
CA TYR A 17 23.36 -6.68 -24.91
C TYR A 17 24.45 -7.31 -25.79
N LYS A 18 25.36 -6.50 -26.33
CA LYS A 18 26.51 -6.99 -27.10
C LYS A 18 27.65 -7.51 -26.23
N CYS A 19 27.60 -7.29 -24.91
CA CYS A 19 28.64 -7.76 -24.01
C CYS A 19 28.50 -9.26 -23.76
N LYS A 20 29.60 -10.01 -23.86
CA LYS A 20 29.64 -11.44 -23.50
C LYS A 20 29.20 -11.77 -22.06
N PHE A 21 29.19 -10.78 -21.18
CA PHE A 21 28.74 -10.92 -19.78
C PHE A 21 27.33 -10.39 -19.54
N TYR A 22 26.62 -10.01 -20.60
CA TYR A 22 25.23 -9.59 -20.53
C TYR A 22 24.34 -10.74 -20.08
N LYS A 23 23.50 -10.46 -19.08
CA LYS A 23 22.42 -11.36 -18.67
C LYS A 23 21.11 -10.65 -18.94
N GLU A 24 20.33 -11.22 -19.83
CA GLU A 24 18.98 -10.75 -20.15
C GLU A 24 18.12 -10.91 -18.89
N ALA A 25 17.45 -9.84 -18.48
CA ALA A 25 16.65 -9.85 -17.25
C ALA A 25 15.42 -10.75 -17.46
N SER A 26 15.24 -11.75 -16.59
CA SER A 26 14.02 -12.57 -16.60
C SER A 26 12.83 -11.74 -16.13
N VAL A 27 11.61 -12.09 -16.57
CA VAL A 27 10.37 -11.42 -16.15
C VAL A 27 10.16 -11.50 -14.62
N ASP A 28 10.83 -12.45 -13.96
CA ASP A 28 10.86 -12.60 -12.50
C ASP A 28 11.90 -11.72 -11.78
N ASP A 29 12.76 -10.98 -12.49
CA ASP A 29 13.84 -10.16 -11.90
C ASP A 29 13.42 -8.74 -11.50
N VAL A 30 12.14 -8.39 -11.63
CA VAL A 30 11.62 -7.12 -11.12
C VAL A 30 11.44 -7.22 -9.60
N GLY A 31 12.53 -6.95 -8.86
CA GLY A 31 12.52 -6.77 -7.41
C GLY A 31 13.45 -7.68 -6.60
N THR A 32 14.09 -8.66 -7.23
CA THR A 32 15.05 -9.57 -6.60
C THR A 32 16.46 -9.00 -6.68
N SER A 33 16.80 -8.09 -5.76
CA SER A 33 18.21 -7.93 -5.40
C SER A 33 18.69 -9.24 -4.79
N THR A 34 19.47 -10.02 -5.55
CA THR A 34 20.19 -11.24 -5.17
C THR A 34 21.31 -10.91 -4.16
N GLY A 35 20.89 -10.42 -3.00
CA GLY A 35 21.72 -10.24 -1.83
C GLY A 35 20.76 -10.25 -0.65
N ILE A 36 20.93 -11.23 0.24
CA ILE A 36 20.22 -11.30 1.52
C ILE A 36 20.41 -9.94 2.22
N LYS A 37 19.43 -9.05 2.11
CA LYS A 37 19.42 -7.78 2.83
C LYS A 37 19.14 -8.10 4.28
N ARG A 38 20.20 -8.45 5.01
CA ARG A 38 20.21 -8.49 6.46
C ARG A 38 19.68 -7.14 6.95
N LYS A 39 18.67 -7.18 7.80
CA LYS A 39 18.03 -5.98 8.38
C LYS A 39 19.10 -5.17 9.12
N GLN A 40 19.61 -4.11 8.50
CA GLN A 40 20.65 -3.28 9.09
C GLN A 40 20.13 -2.58 10.33
N SER A 41 20.94 -2.54 11.39
CA SER A 41 20.66 -1.82 12.62
C SER A 41 20.54 -0.31 12.35
N SER A 42 19.80 0.39 13.21
CA SER A 42 19.55 1.84 13.08
C SER A 42 20.84 2.67 13.01
N GLY A 43 21.89 2.24 13.70
CA GLY A 43 23.21 2.91 13.69
C GLY A 43 23.86 2.95 12.31
N VAL A 44 23.90 1.81 11.60
CA VAL A 44 24.51 1.71 10.27
C VAL A 44 23.77 2.57 9.24
N LYS A 45 22.43 2.67 9.36
CA LYS A 45 21.63 3.58 8.52
C LYS A 45 21.97 5.04 8.76
N GLN A 46 22.16 5.44 10.03
CA GLN A 46 22.53 6.82 10.36
C GLN A 46 23.94 7.17 9.87
N GLU A 47 24.90 6.26 10.00
CA GLU A 47 26.27 6.47 9.51
C GLU A 47 26.32 6.57 7.99
N THR A 48 25.61 5.70 7.27
CA THR A 48 25.52 5.77 5.80
C THR A 48 24.89 7.08 5.33
N GLN A 49 23.91 7.58 6.09
CA GLN A 49 23.25 8.86 5.81
C GLN A 49 24.18 10.07 6.11
N LYS A 50 25.01 9.99 7.15
CA LYS A 50 26.05 11.00 7.47
C LYS A 50 27.15 11.02 6.40
N ALA A 51 27.64 9.86 5.96
CA ALA A 51 28.65 9.75 4.91
C ALA A 51 28.14 10.29 3.55
N LYS A 52 26.86 10.08 3.22
CA LYS A 52 26.23 10.71 2.04
C LYS A 52 26.14 12.23 2.15
N ARG A 53 25.92 12.78 3.35
CA ARG A 53 25.87 14.24 3.58
C ARG A 53 27.26 14.88 3.44
N GLN A 54 28.32 14.24 3.92
CA GLN A 54 29.69 14.76 3.81
C GLN A 54 30.18 14.89 2.36
N LYS A 55 29.82 13.96 1.46
CA LYS A 55 30.15 14.06 0.02
C LYS A 55 29.51 15.27 -0.70
N THR A 56 28.58 15.99 -0.07
CA THR A 56 27.91 17.15 -0.66
C THR A 56 28.50 18.49 -0.21
N ALA A 57 29.50 18.48 0.70
CA ALA A 57 30.08 19.69 1.27
C ALA A 57 31.17 20.34 0.39
N GLU A 58 31.74 19.62 -0.59
CA GLU A 58 32.88 20.09 -1.40
C GLU A 58 32.48 20.71 -2.76
N CYS A 59 31.26 21.21 -2.91
CA CYS A 59 30.88 21.96 -4.11
C CYS A 59 30.44 23.37 -3.74
N SER A 60 31.38 24.30 -3.76
CA SER A 60 31.20 25.76 -3.66
C SER A 60 30.56 26.36 -4.92
N SER A 61 29.58 25.68 -5.51
CA SER A 61 28.71 26.27 -6.51
C SER A 61 27.69 27.17 -5.81
N SER A 62 27.53 28.41 -6.28
CA SER A 62 26.47 29.30 -5.81
C SER A 62 25.13 28.56 -5.77
N VAL A 63 24.51 28.57 -4.61
CA VAL A 63 23.27 27.85 -4.35
C VAL A 63 22.12 28.66 -4.95
N ILE A 64 21.75 28.35 -6.19
CA ILE A 64 20.68 29.04 -6.93
C ILE A 64 19.40 28.21 -6.91
N CYS A 65 18.27 28.84 -6.63
CA CYS A 65 16.98 28.18 -6.63
C CYS A 65 16.53 27.91 -8.06
N THR A 66 16.22 26.64 -8.36
CA THR A 66 15.79 26.24 -9.70
C THR A 66 14.50 26.93 -10.16
N SER A 67 13.64 27.33 -9.24
CA SER A 67 12.28 27.85 -9.51
C SER A 67 12.15 29.38 -9.50
N CYS A 68 12.79 30.08 -8.56
CA CYS A 68 12.75 31.55 -8.47
C CYS A 68 14.06 32.23 -8.88
N LYS A 69 15.11 31.46 -9.20
CA LYS A 69 16.43 31.93 -9.67
C LYS A 69 17.19 32.84 -8.70
N GLN A 70 16.74 32.97 -7.46
CA GLN A 70 17.47 33.67 -6.41
C GLN A 70 18.64 32.82 -5.90
N THR A 71 19.72 33.49 -5.53
CA THR A 71 20.84 32.92 -4.77
C THR A 71 20.39 32.70 -3.32
N ASP A 72 21.09 31.83 -2.59
CA ASP A 72 20.96 31.53 -1.15
C ASP A 72 20.24 30.21 -0.82
N TYR A 73 19.35 29.71 -1.69
CA TYR A 73 18.66 28.42 -1.47
C TYR A 73 18.45 27.63 -2.77
N LYS A 74 18.38 26.29 -2.68
CA LYS A 74 18.33 25.40 -3.86
C LYS A 74 16.94 25.19 -4.47
N SER A 75 15.87 25.39 -3.70
CA SER A 75 14.52 25.01 -4.15
C SER A 75 13.40 25.74 -3.43
N THR A 76 12.17 25.59 -3.94
CA THR A 76 10.91 26.04 -3.32
C THR A 76 10.60 25.38 -1.98
N ARG A 77 11.36 24.37 -1.56
CA ARG A 77 11.22 23.79 -0.21
C ARG A 77 11.78 24.70 0.88
N SER A 78 12.64 25.67 0.53
CA SER A 78 13.09 26.68 1.50
C SER A 78 11.96 27.63 1.83
N SER A 79 11.79 27.97 3.11
CA SER A 79 10.86 29.01 3.58
C SER A 79 11.16 30.38 2.97
N ASP A 80 12.40 30.59 2.55
CA ASP A 80 12.90 31.86 1.99
C ASP A 80 12.56 32.00 0.50
N CYS A 81 12.06 30.93 -0.13
CA CYS A 81 11.64 31.01 -1.51
C CYS A 81 10.30 31.77 -1.63
N PRO A 82 10.18 32.79 -2.50
CA PRO A 82 8.90 33.47 -2.73
C PRO A 82 7.84 32.53 -3.33
N LYS A 83 8.26 31.40 -3.91
CA LYS A 83 7.40 30.32 -4.43
C LYS A 83 7.28 29.14 -3.45
N HIS A 84 7.58 29.36 -2.17
CA HIS A 84 7.44 28.33 -1.15
C HIS A 84 5.97 28.00 -0.92
N MET A 85 5.60 26.76 -1.18
CA MET A 85 4.27 26.25 -0.80
C MET A 85 4.31 25.90 0.68
N LEU A 86 3.57 26.66 1.47
CA LEU A 86 3.40 26.40 2.89
C LEU A 86 2.85 25.00 3.10
N SER A 87 3.46 24.25 4.01
CA SER A 87 2.84 23.07 4.57
C SER A 87 1.54 23.43 5.29
N LYS A 88 0.70 22.42 5.55
CA LYS A 88 -0.51 22.61 6.37
C LYS A 88 -0.18 23.21 7.73
N ASN A 89 0.91 22.75 8.35
CA ASN A 89 1.34 23.24 9.67
C ASN A 89 1.77 24.70 9.63
N GLU A 90 2.50 25.13 8.60
CA GLU A 90 2.89 26.53 8.42
C GLU A 90 1.68 27.42 8.13
N THR A 91 0.74 26.92 7.33
CA THR A 91 -0.53 27.61 7.05
C THR A 91 -1.33 27.81 8.34
N PHE A 92 -1.45 26.76 9.17
CA PHE A 92 -2.12 26.85 10.47
C PHE A 92 -1.37 27.79 11.42
N GLY A 93 -0.04 27.70 11.51
CA GLY A 93 0.76 28.58 12.36
C GLY A 93 0.67 30.05 11.98
N ARG A 94 0.60 30.37 10.67
CA ARG A 94 0.36 31.75 10.20
C ARG A 94 -1.05 32.24 10.50
N SER A 95 -2.06 31.36 10.39
CA SER A 95 -3.47 31.74 10.54
C SER A 95 -3.94 31.82 12.00
N LEU A 96 -3.40 30.95 12.86
CA LEU A 96 -3.85 30.75 14.25
C LEU A 96 -2.78 31.14 15.29
N GLY A 97 -1.58 31.51 14.85
CA GLY A 97 -0.42 31.78 15.71
C GLY A 97 0.31 30.52 16.14
N GLN A 98 1.54 30.64 16.65
CA GLN A 98 2.37 29.48 17.07
C GLN A 98 1.86 28.77 18.34
N GLN A 99 0.85 29.33 19.00
CA GLN A 99 0.38 28.87 20.31
C GLN A 99 -0.81 27.90 20.23
N PHE A 100 -1.27 27.59 19.01
CA PHE A 100 -2.40 26.69 18.82
C PHE A 100 -2.01 25.25 19.18
N LYS A 101 -2.84 24.60 19.99
CA LYS A 101 -2.75 23.15 20.24
C LYS A 101 -3.77 22.45 19.36
N THR A 102 -3.31 21.46 18.61
CA THR A 102 -4.19 20.59 17.84
C THR A 102 -4.84 19.57 18.75
N PHE A 103 -6.17 19.49 18.73
CA PHE A 103 -6.93 18.45 19.39
C PHE A 103 -7.69 17.63 18.35
N THR A 104 -7.68 16.31 18.51
CA THR A 104 -8.53 15.42 17.71
C THR A 104 -9.84 15.22 18.46
N ARG A 105 -10.93 15.77 17.94
CA ARG A 105 -12.27 15.57 18.49
C ARG A 105 -13.06 14.59 17.62
N LYS A 106 -13.72 13.62 18.25
CA LYS A 106 -14.75 12.83 17.57
C LYS A 106 -15.99 13.70 17.36
N LEU A 107 -16.39 13.87 16.11
CA LEU A 107 -17.59 14.61 15.73
C LEU A 107 -18.56 13.66 15.06
N SER A 108 -19.85 13.97 15.17
CA SER A 108 -20.88 13.19 14.46
C SER A 108 -20.81 13.44 12.96
N PHE A 109 -21.24 12.46 12.16
CA PHE A 109 -21.29 12.58 10.71
C PHE A 109 -22.04 13.84 10.25
N TYR A 110 -23.18 14.16 10.88
CA TYR A 110 -24.01 15.31 10.53
C TYR A 110 -23.35 16.66 10.84
N GLN A 111 -22.39 16.69 11.77
CA GLN A 111 -21.63 17.91 12.07
C GLN A 111 -20.47 18.13 11.10
N CYS A 112 -19.93 17.06 10.51
CA CYS A 112 -18.80 17.14 9.58
C CYS A 112 -19.22 17.29 8.12
N VAL A 113 -20.43 16.87 7.77
CA VAL A 113 -20.90 16.82 6.39
C VAL A 113 -21.96 17.90 6.15
N HIS A 114 -21.74 18.68 5.09
CA HIS A 114 -22.70 19.70 4.65
C HIS A 114 -24.06 19.07 4.37
N SER A 115 -25.13 19.72 4.86
CA SER A 115 -26.50 19.17 4.89
C SER A 115 -26.96 18.62 3.54
N SER A 116 -26.67 19.33 2.45
CA SER A 116 -27.01 18.91 1.08
C SER A 116 -26.45 17.54 0.66
N TYR A 117 -25.32 17.11 1.23
CA TYR A 117 -24.68 15.84 0.88
C TYR A 117 -24.95 14.72 1.89
N GLN A 118 -25.55 15.01 3.05
CA GLN A 118 -25.69 14.05 4.14
C GLN A 118 -26.45 12.78 3.71
N GLY A 119 -27.57 12.92 3.00
CA GLY A 119 -28.37 11.77 2.54
C GLY A 119 -27.62 10.85 1.58
N ALA A 120 -27.01 11.43 0.53
CA ALA A 120 -26.26 10.69 -0.48
C ALA A 120 -24.99 10.03 0.09
N LEU A 121 -24.25 10.74 0.95
CA LEU A 121 -23.04 10.20 1.56
C LEU A 121 -23.36 9.13 2.61
N LYS A 122 -24.38 9.34 3.45
CA LYS A 122 -24.76 8.36 4.48
C LYS A 122 -25.15 7.02 3.87
N SER A 123 -26.00 7.04 2.83
CA SER A 123 -26.41 5.81 2.13
C SER A 123 -25.22 5.08 1.48
N ARG A 124 -24.32 5.82 0.81
CA ARG A 124 -23.09 5.25 0.23
C ARG A 124 -22.15 4.66 1.28
N ILE A 125 -21.97 5.33 2.41
CA ILE A 125 -21.13 4.84 3.51
C ILE A 125 -21.71 3.55 4.07
N ILE A 126 -23.02 3.52 4.37
CA ILE A 126 -23.70 2.32 4.88
C ILE A 126 -23.52 1.17 3.89
N SER A 127 -23.81 1.39 2.61
CA SER A 127 -23.67 0.36 1.57
C SER A 127 -22.21 -0.14 1.43
N ALA A 128 -21.23 0.76 1.48
CA ALA A 128 -19.82 0.38 1.42
C ALA A 128 -19.38 -0.42 2.65
N CYS A 129 -19.86 -0.05 3.84
CA CYS A 129 -19.62 -0.78 5.08
C CYS A 129 -20.24 -2.18 5.04
N GLU A 130 -21.51 -2.29 4.63
CA GLU A 130 -22.22 -3.57 4.48
C GLU A 130 -21.49 -4.48 3.48
N ASN A 131 -21.10 -3.94 2.32
CA ASN A 131 -20.35 -4.70 1.33
C ASN A 131 -18.99 -5.17 1.88
N THR A 132 -18.27 -4.30 2.61
CA THR A 132 -16.98 -4.67 3.22
C THR A 132 -17.17 -5.79 4.26
N GLN A 133 -18.21 -5.71 5.09
CA GLN A 133 -18.52 -6.74 6.08
C GLN A 133 -18.86 -8.08 5.42
N GLN A 134 -19.67 -8.08 4.36
CA GLN A 134 -19.98 -9.28 3.59
C GLN A 134 -18.72 -9.94 3.03
N VAL A 135 -17.84 -9.15 2.40
CA VAL A 135 -16.58 -9.67 1.85
C VAL A 135 -15.71 -10.27 2.94
N VAL A 136 -15.52 -9.57 4.07
CA VAL A 136 -14.70 -10.06 5.19
C VAL A 136 -15.29 -11.34 5.77
N PHE A 137 -16.60 -11.38 6.00
CA PHE A 137 -17.28 -12.54 6.59
C PHE A 137 -17.18 -13.78 5.68
N ARG A 138 -17.50 -13.64 4.40
CA ARG A 138 -17.41 -14.73 3.42
C ARG A 138 -15.97 -15.22 3.26
N ALA A 139 -15.00 -14.29 3.21
CA ALA A 139 -13.59 -14.63 3.13
C ALA A 139 -13.10 -15.39 4.37
N GLN A 140 -13.50 -14.95 5.57
CA GLN A 140 -13.15 -15.64 6.81
C GLN A 140 -13.72 -17.07 6.87
N LEU A 141 -15.00 -17.25 6.54
CA LEU A 141 -15.61 -18.58 6.52
C LEU A 141 -14.90 -19.52 5.56
N PHE A 142 -14.66 -19.07 4.33
CA PHE A 142 -13.98 -19.87 3.33
C PHE A 142 -12.55 -20.22 3.77
N ILE A 143 -11.78 -19.25 4.24
CA ILE A 143 -10.40 -19.46 4.65
C ILE A 143 -10.29 -20.36 5.88
N ASN A 144 -11.21 -20.25 6.84
CA ASN A 144 -11.23 -21.15 7.98
C ASN A 144 -11.44 -22.59 7.53
N GLN A 145 -12.43 -22.85 6.65
CA GLN A 145 -12.65 -24.19 6.11
C GLN A 145 -11.48 -24.69 5.25
N TYR A 146 -10.95 -23.84 4.38
CA TYR A 146 -9.79 -24.16 3.54
C TYR A 146 -8.59 -24.53 4.40
N THR A 147 -8.30 -23.76 5.45
CA THR A 147 -7.18 -24.02 6.37
C THR A 147 -7.35 -25.34 7.11
N LEU A 148 -8.58 -25.70 7.51
CA LEU A 148 -8.88 -27.01 8.11
C LEU A 148 -8.71 -28.17 7.12
N SER A 149 -8.89 -27.90 5.82
CA SER A 149 -8.76 -28.90 4.75
C SER A 149 -7.33 -29.07 4.25
N LEU A 150 -6.41 -28.18 4.64
CA LEU A 150 -5.00 -28.25 4.25
C LEU A 150 -4.26 -29.30 5.08
N LYS A 151 -3.67 -30.29 4.39
CA LYS A 151 -2.74 -31.26 5.01
C LYS A 151 -1.41 -30.63 5.42
N VAL A 152 -1.01 -29.54 4.76
CA VAL A 152 0.25 -28.82 4.99
C VAL A 152 -0.03 -27.32 5.01
N HIS A 153 0.39 -26.64 6.07
CA HIS A 153 0.26 -25.19 6.17
C HIS A 153 1.18 -24.50 5.16
N SER A 154 0.60 -23.62 4.34
CA SER A 154 1.35 -22.86 3.36
C SER A 154 1.47 -21.39 3.77
N SER A 155 2.65 -20.81 3.55
CA SER A 155 2.91 -19.38 3.80
C SER A 155 2.16 -18.44 2.84
N HIS A 156 1.51 -18.98 1.80
CA HIS A 156 0.72 -18.18 0.85
C HIS A 156 -0.42 -17.41 1.51
N ILE A 157 -1.01 -17.92 2.59
CA ILE A 157 -2.10 -17.24 3.34
C ILE A 157 -1.68 -15.88 3.91
N PHE A 158 -0.38 -15.64 4.10
CA PHE A 158 0.15 -14.38 4.63
C PHE A 158 0.48 -13.36 3.53
N LYS A 159 0.30 -13.71 2.24
CA LYS A 159 0.62 -12.83 1.12
C LYS A 159 -0.56 -11.92 0.78
N GLN A 160 -0.29 -10.66 0.44
CA GLN A 160 -1.33 -9.71 0.01
C GLN A 160 -2.09 -10.20 -1.24
N ASN A 161 -1.39 -10.75 -2.22
CA ASN A 161 -1.99 -11.27 -3.46
C ASN A 161 -2.97 -12.41 -3.20
N PHE A 162 -2.74 -13.20 -2.15
CA PHE A 162 -3.66 -14.24 -1.72
C PHE A 162 -4.98 -13.61 -1.27
N TRP A 163 -4.96 -12.73 -0.28
CA TRP A 163 -6.16 -12.07 0.22
C TRP A 163 -6.90 -11.26 -0.85
N TYR A 164 -6.19 -10.61 -1.75
CA TYR A 164 -6.80 -9.94 -2.89
C TYR A 164 -7.61 -10.91 -3.76
N SER A 165 -7.05 -12.09 -4.05
CA SER A 165 -7.72 -13.12 -4.83
C SER A 165 -8.90 -13.74 -4.09
N ILE A 166 -8.80 -13.95 -2.77
CA ILE A 166 -9.92 -14.41 -1.94
C ILE A 166 -11.08 -13.42 -1.97
N CYS A 167 -10.79 -12.13 -1.80
CA CYS A 167 -11.80 -11.07 -1.90
C CYS A 167 -12.50 -11.09 -3.27
N GLN A 168 -11.76 -11.32 -4.36
CA GLN A 168 -12.36 -11.47 -5.69
C GLN A 168 -13.27 -12.71 -5.77
N LEU A 169 -12.81 -13.86 -5.28
CA LEU A 169 -13.58 -15.12 -5.30
C LEU A 169 -14.91 -15.00 -4.54
N VAL A 170 -14.91 -14.45 -3.33
CA VAL A 170 -16.14 -14.32 -2.51
C VAL A 170 -17.11 -13.26 -3.03
N MET A 171 -16.63 -12.37 -3.90
CA MET A 171 -17.45 -11.41 -4.64
C MET A 171 -17.94 -11.96 -6.00
N ASP A 172 -17.75 -13.26 -6.27
CA ASP A 172 -18.06 -13.88 -7.57
C ASP A 172 -17.32 -13.24 -8.76
N LYS A 173 -16.16 -12.62 -8.50
CA LYS A 173 -15.29 -12.06 -9.54
C LYS A 173 -14.23 -13.10 -9.91
N TRP A 174 -13.84 -13.11 -11.19
CA TRP A 174 -12.74 -13.96 -11.64
C TRP A 174 -11.44 -13.54 -10.94
N ALA A 175 -10.74 -14.50 -10.32
CA ALA A 175 -9.44 -14.26 -9.73
C ALA A 175 -8.41 -13.97 -10.84
N ALA A 176 -8.06 -12.70 -11.03
CA ALA A 176 -7.30 -12.24 -12.21
C ALA A 176 -5.90 -12.87 -12.34
N ASN A 177 -5.36 -13.41 -11.25
CA ASN A 177 -4.01 -13.99 -11.17
C ASN A 177 -4.05 -15.45 -10.69
N SER A 178 -4.78 -16.32 -11.38
CA SER A 178 -4.89 -17.75 -11.05
C SER A 178 -3.54 -18.46 -10.92
N ALA A 179 -2.51 -18.01 -11.65
CA ALA A 179 -1.14 -18.52 -11.57
C ALA A 179 -0.46 -18.31 -10.20
N ALA A 180 -0.92 -17.34 -9.40
CA ALA A 180 -0.36 -17.04 -8.08
C ALA A 180 -1.13 -17.72 -6.93
N LEU A 181 -2.20 -18.47 -7.25
CA LEU A 181 -3.03 -19.15 -6.26
C LEU A 181 -2.44 -20.50 -5.88
N PRO A 182 -2.52 -20.91 -4.60
CA PRO A 182 -2.17 -22.27 -4.20
C PRO A 182 -2.99 -23.31 -4.97
N GLY A 183 -2.34 -24.41 -5.36
CA GLY A 183 -3.02 -25.56 -5.96
C GLY A 183 -4.17 -26.06 -5.07
N GLY A 184 -5.30 -26.40 -5.70
CA GLY A 184 -6.50 -26.87 -5.00
C GLY A 184 -7.37 -25.78 -4.34
N LEU A 185 -6.96 -24.49 -4.34
CA LEU A 185 -7.79 -23.42 -3.76
C LEU A 185 -9.12 -23.26 -4.49
N LEU A 186 -9.10 -23.27 -5.83
CA LEU A 186 -10.31 -23.12 -6.65
C LEU A 186 -11.24 -24.33 -6.54
N GLU A 187 -10.68 -25.53 -6.41
CA GLU A 187 -11.45 -26.76 -6.15
C GLU A 187 -12.13 -26.68 -4.79
N ASN A 188 -11.40 -26.30 -3.74
CA ASN A 188 -11.95 -26.07 -2.40
C ASN A 188 -13.03 -24.99 -2.40
N TRP A 189 -12.86 -23.90 -3.16
CA TRP A 189 -13.90 -22.87 -3.32
C TRP A 189 -15.16 -23.44 -3.98
N SER A 190 -15.00 -24.25 -5.02
CA SER A 190 -16.13 -24.87 -5.71
C SER A 190 -16.91 -25.84 -4.81
N LEU A 191 -16.22 -26.60 -3.96
CA LEU A 191 -16.82 -27.48 -2.97
C LEU A 191 -17.50 -26.70 -1.86
N PHE A 192 -16.84 -25.65 -1.36
CA PHE A 192 -17.37 -24.73 -0.36
C PHE A 192 -18.69 -24.10 -0.82
N ARG A 193 -18.74 -23.59 -2.06
CA ARG A 193 -19.94 -22.96 -2.63
C ARG A 193 -21.11 -23.94 -2.81
N LYS A 194 -20.82 -25.20 -3.12
CA LYS A 194 -21.83 -26.26 -3.26
C LYS A 194 -22.36 -26.78 -1.93
N SER A 195 -21.76 -26.40 -0.81
CA SER A 195 -22.22 -26.81 0.52
C SER A 195 -23.58 -26.18 0.85
N PRO A 196 -24.62 -26.98 1.15
CA PRO A 196 -25.98 -26.47 1.39
C PRO A 196 -26.05 -25.53 2.60
N HIS A 197 -25.17 -25.72 3.59
CA HIS A 197 -25.10 -24.87 4.79
C HIS A 197 -24.49 -23.49 4.50
N ILE A 198 -23.60 -23.38 3.52
CA ILE A 198 -22.94 -22.12 3.17
C ILE A 198 -23.92 -21.18 2.47
N GLY A 199 -24.76 -21.70 1.57
CA GLY A 199 -25.84 -20.92 0.96
C GLY A 199 -26.77 -20.33 2.01
N ALA A 200 -27.23 -21.15 2.96
CA ALA A 200 -28.07 -20.70 4.06
C ALA A 200 -27.38 -19.67 4.97
N LEU A 201 -26.10 -19.87 5.30
CA LEU A 201 -25.30 -18.92 6.07
C LEU A 201 -25.13 -17.59 5.33
N PHE A 202 -24.84 -17.62 4.04
CA PHE A 202 -24.71 -16.40 3.25
C PHE A 202 -26.02 -15.64 3.17
N SER A 203 -27.15 -16.33 2.97
CA SER A 203 -28.48 -15.71 3.00
C SER A 203 -28.86 -15.17 4.38
N PHE A 204 -28.55 -15.90 5.45
CA PHE A 204 -28.82 -15.47 6.83
C PHE A 204 -28.03 -14.20 7.20
N TYR A 205 -26.78 -14.11 6.76
CA TYR A 205 -25.94 -12.93 6.99
C TYR A 205 -26.17 -11.80 5.98
N ASP A 206 -26.69 -12.06 4.78
CA ASP A 206 -27.21 -11.04 3.85
C ASP A 206 -28.49 -10.38 4.40
N TYR A 207 -29.33 -11.15 5.11
CA TYR A 207 -30.62 -10.67 5.55
C TYR A 207 -30.53 -9.93 6.88
N LYS A 208 -30.39 -8.59 6.82
CA LYS A 208 -30.83 -7.58 7.81
C LYS A 208 -30.38 -7.70 9.29
N THR A 209 -29.78 -8.80 9.74
CA THR A 209 -29.67 -9.16 11.16
C THR A 209 -28.31 -8.79 11.77
N ALA A 210 -27.32 -8.46 10.93
CA ALA A 210 -26.08 -7.81 11.38
C ALA A 210 -26.33 -6.37 11.86
N LYS A 211 -27.42 -5.74 11.36
CA LYS A 211 -27.80 -4.37 11.71
C LYS A 211 -28.12 -4.27 13.21
N ASP A 212 -28.88 -5.21 13.77
CA ASP A 212 -29.29 -5.15 15.18
C ASP A 212 -28.19 -5.61 16.16
N ARG A 213 -27.29 -6.51 15.73
CA ARG A 213 -26.19 -6.98 16.58
C ARG A 213 -25.06 -5.96 16.76
N PHE A 214 -24.84 -5.07 15.80
CA PHE A 214 -23.83 -4.02 15.95
C PHE A 214 -24.29 -2.86 16.84
N TYR A 215 -25.59 -2.56 16.89
CA TYR A 215 -26.15 -1.59 17.85
C TYR A 215 -26.04 -2.08 19.30
N LEU A 216 -26.01 -3.39 19.53
CA LEU A 216 -25.82 -3.99 20.86
C LEU A 216 -24.40 -3.77 21.43
N TYR A 217 -23.38 -3.59 20.58
CA TYR A 217 -22.00 -3.34 21.00
C TYR A 217 -21.60 -1.86 20.98
N GLN A 218 -22.46 -0.96 20.50
CA GLN A 218 -22.23 0.50 20.50
C GLN A 218 -23.05 1.26 21.55
N CYS A 219 -23.88 0.57 22.33
CA CYS A 219 -24.57 1.12 23.51
C CYS A 219 -23.83 0.82 24.83
N ARG A 220 -22.52 1.10 24.88
CA ARG A 220 -21.77 1.33 26.12
C ARG A 220 -20.77 2.45 25.93
#